data_AF-X1S2U3-F1
#
_entry.id   AF-X1S2U3-F1
#
_cell.length_a   1.000
_cell.length_b   1.000
_cell.length_c   1.000
_cell.angle_alpha   90.00
_cell.angle_beta   90.00
_cell.angle_gamma   90.00
#
_symmetry.space_group_name_H-M   'P 1'
#
loop_
_entity.id
_entity.type
_entity.pdbx_description
1 polymer ?
#
loop_
_entity_poly.entity_id
_entity_poly.type
_entity_poly.pdbx_seq_one_letter_code
_entity_poly.pdbx_strand_id
1 'polypeptide(L)'
;NRKDIGNFYLSNYERVLELYQFYNESLLNESSLELKDIYWFLLLRKYLKQKVDVFREDYLNFIKSCEVEIIEKDHLGFKFSPNALKKPDIWSSYYALASLELLGILNEYLSSKGNGVIVRQIKNFLYAHKKNNGFLHCLDKSCEECNVGPVVKTFYFVTESLLLIGIDVRAFKEQFRSYLKERKKDSSILYKLLSLKFFELDSEVRDKEIQFLYQFQKENGGFSFFYEDGDIDTTFWVTNILHIYSWLIDYNPARIYSFITEILDYIFRETTGWNLTILREVTQLVIILSIIWNRFIEEIERVIFKHLETSNFIDLNKIKNTFGISHGLEEIVLYINLNYTFTLKKVDKTLEFNQYLLNLTQGKKVIIQEIYDQLSNNSIVSLSDIFKKYRGSYHQETLKLR
;
A
#
# COMPACT_ATOMS: atom_id res chain seq x y z
N ASN A 1 -28.56 -3.59 4.88
CA ASN A 1 -27.57 -4.68 4.98
C ASN A 1 -26.26 -4.22 4.37
N ARG A 2 -25.39 -3.59 5.18
CA ARG A 2 -23.98 -3.41 4.78
C ARG A 2 -23.40 -4.82 4.63
N LYS A 3 -23.03 -5.23 3.42
CA LYS A 3 -22.18 -6.42 3.27
C LYS A 3 -20.90 -6.16 4.06
N ASP A 4 -20.28 -7.21 4.61
CA ASP A 4 -19.01 -7.18 5.37
C ASP A 4 -17.86 -6.69 4.48
N ILE A 5 -17.91 -5.42 4.10
CA ILE A 5 -16.77 -4.68 3.59
C ILE A 5 -15.93 -4.47 4.84
N GLY A 6 -14.77 -5.11 4.90
CA GLY A 6 -13.88 -5.07 6.06
C GLY A 6 -13.37 -3.65 6.36
N ASN A 7 -12.13 -3.52 6.83
CA ASN A 7 -11.58 -2.17 7.07
C ASN A 7 -11.39 -1.35 5.78
N PHE A 8 -11.40 -1.99 4.62
CA PHE A 8 -11.25 -1.37 3.30
C PHE A 8 -11.93 -2.23 2.22
N TYR A 9 -12.14 -1.65 1.04
CA TYR A 9 -12.67 -2.34 -0.14
C TYR A 9 -11.57 -2.48 -1.21
N LEU A 10 -11.51 -3.65 -1.85
CA LEU A 10 -10.58 -3.96 -2.92
C LEU A 10 -11.30 -4.85 -3.95
N SER A 11 -11.25 -4.51 -5.24
CA SER A 11 -11.92 -5.34 -6.26
C SER A 11 -11.22 -6.70 -6.45
N ASN A 12 -9.89 -6.70 -6.39
CA ASN A 12 -9.03 -7.89 -6.44
C ASN A 12 -9.00 -8.68 -5.11
N TYR A 13 -9.93 -8.41 -4.18
CA TYR A 13 -9.93 -9.03 -2.86
C TYR A 13 -9.96 -10.57 -2.91
N GLU A 14 -10.77 -11.16 -3.79
CA GLU A 14 -10.80 -12.63 -3.96
C GLU A 14 -9.44 -13.18 -4.40
N ARG A 15 -8.76 -12.52 -5.34
CA ARG A 15 -7.41 -12.94 -5.80
C ARG A 15 -6.35 -12.79 -4.70
N VAL A 16 -6.47 -11.74 -3.87
CA VAL A 16 -5.62 -11.59 -2.68
C VAL A 16 -5.88 -12.70 -1.66
N LEU A 17 -7.14 -13.11 -1.47
CA LEU A 17 -7.49 -14.23 -0.60
C LEU A 17 -6.97 -15.56 -1.15
N GLU A 18 -7.08 -15.80 -2.45
CA GLU A 18 -6.51 -17.01 -3.09
C GLU A 18 -4.97 -17.05 -2.90
N LEU A 19 -4.27 -15.92 -3.06
CA LEU A 19 -2.84 -15.81 -2.79
C LEU A 19 -2.50 -16.16 -1.34
N TYR A 20 -3.26 -15.60 -0.39
CA TYR A 20 -3.10 -15.91 1.02
C TYR A 20 -3.34 -17.39 1.30
N GLN A 21 -4.42 -17.98 0.78
CA GLN A 21 -4.75 -19.40 0.96
C GLN A 21 -3.67 -20.32 0.40
N PHE A 22 -3.15 -20.02 -0.80
CA PHE A 22 -2.05 -20.76 -1.39
C PHE A 22 -0.84 -20.81 -0.45
N TYR A 23 -0.37 -19.66 0.04
CA TYR A 23 0.76 -19.63 0.96
C TYR A 23 0.44 -20.17 2.34
N ASN A 24 -0.80 -20.08 2.80
CA ASN A 24 -1.21 -20.70 4.06
C ASN A 24 -1.01 -22.23 4.04
N GLU A 25 -1.13 -22.85 2.86
CA GLU A 25 -0.92 -24.30 2.69
C GLU A 25 0.51 -24.66 2.26
N SER A 26 1.20 -23.77 1.54
CA SER A 26 2.46 -24.10 0.85
C SER A 26 3.71 -23.39 1.37
N LEU A 27 3.59 -22.30 2.14
CA LEU A 27 4.72 -21.40 2.45
C LEU A 27 5.92 -22.14 3.05
N LEU A 28 5.69 -23.05 4.01
CA LEU A 28 6.77 -23.81 4.66
C LEU A 28 7.46 -24.83 3.74
N ASN A 29 6.87 -25.14 2.58
CA ASN A 29 7.45 -26.02 1.58
C ASN A 29 8.33 -25.26 0.57
N GLU A 30 8.38 -23.93 0.64
CA GLU A 30 9.20 -23.10 -0.24
C GLU A 30 10.70 -23.29 0.08
N SER A 31 11.45 -23.83 -0.87
CA SER A 31 12.88 -24.14 -0.68
C SER A 31 13.76 -22.92 -0.36
N SER A 32 13.34 -21.74 -0.84
CA SER A 32 14.00 -20.46 -0.63
C SER A 32 13.39 -19.64 0.50
N LEU A 33 12.59 -20.24 1.38
CA LEU A 33 11.90 -19.51 2.44
C LEU A 33 12.88 -18.82 3.40
N GLU A 34 12.65 -17.53 3.64
CA GLU A 34 13.39 -16.74 4.61
C GLU A 34 12.46 -16.20 5.73
N LEU A 35 13.05 -15.79 6.86
CA LEU A 35 12.32 -15.14 7.95
C LEU A 35 11.55 -13.90 7.49
N LYS A 36 12.07 -13.18 6.49
CA LYS A 36 11.41 -12.02 5.89
C LYS A 36 10.07 -12.40 5.28
N ASP A 37 9.98 -13.56 4.64
CA ASP A 37 8.75 -14.00 3.97
C ASP A 37 7.69 -14.44 4.97
N ILE A 38 8.09 -15.10 6.05
CA ILE A 38 7.20 -15.39 7.19
C ILE A 38 6.63 -14.09 7.75
N TYR A 39 7.46 -13.08 7.97
CA TYR A 39 7.01 -11.79 8.46
C TYR A 39 5.95 -11.15 7.54
N TRP A 40 6.20 -11.11 6.23
CA TRP A 40 5.23 -10.54 5.27
C TRP A 40 3.95 -11.37 5.19
N PHE A 41 4.04 -12.70 5.17
CA PHE A 41 2.86 -13.57 5.21
C PHE A 41 1.97 -13.28 6.43
N LEU A 42 2.59 -13.20 7.62
CA LEU A 42 1.86 -12.95 8.86
C LEU A 42 1.25 -11.54 8.91
N LEU A 43 1.90 -10.56 8.28
CA LEU A 43 1.30 -9.24 8.07
C LEU A 43 0.08 -9.33 7.13
N LEU A 44 0.18 -10.03 6.00
CA LEU A 44 -0.96 -10.21 5.09
C LEU A 44 -2.15 -10.80 5.83
N ARG A 45 -1.92 -11.87 6.60
CA ARG A 45 -2.92 -12.49 7.48
C ARG A 45 -3.58 -11.47 8.40
N LYS A 46 -2.78 -10.66 9.11
CA LYS A 46 -3.25 -9.63 10.05
C LYS A 46 -4.14 -8.61 9.36
N TYR A 47 -3.72 -8.09 8.21
CA TYR A 47 -4.45 -7.04 7.49
C TYR A 47 -5.70 -7.57 6.76
N LEU A 48 -5.71 -8.85 6.38
CA LEU A 48 -6.90 -9.56 5.90
C LEU A 48 -7.82 -10.05 7.04
N LYS A 49 -7.47 -9.78 8.30
CA LYS A 49 -8.20 -10.22 9.51
C LYS A 49 -8.48 -11.73 9.56
N GLN A 50 -7.59 -12.53 8.99
CA GLN A 50 -7.70 -13.98 9.02
C GLN A 50 -7.32 -14.48 10.42
N LYS A 51 -7.94 -15.59 10.85
CA LYS A 51 -7.69 -16.14 12.19
C LYS A 51 -6.24 -16.64 12.30
N VAL A 52 -5.68 -16.60 13.52
CA VAL A 52 -4.34 -17.13 13.80
C VAL A 52 -4.33 -18.63 13.51
N ASP A 53 -3.39 -19.05 12.67
CA ASP A 53 -3.37 -20.38 12.04
C ASP A 53 -3.17 -21.54 13.03
N VAL A 54 -3.64 -22.71 12.59
CA VAL A 54 -3.34 -24.02 13.19
C VAL A 54 -1.83 -24.32 13.19
N PHE A 55 -1.08 -23.71 12.26
CA PHE A 55 0.37 -23.91 12.04
C PHE A 55 1.28 -23.03 12.92
N ARG A 56 0.76 -22.46 14.01
CA ARG A 56 1.53 -21.64 14.98
C ARG A 56 2.85 -22.31 15.41
N GLU A 57 2.80 -23.61 15.67
CA GLU A 57 3.96 -24.38 16.13
C GLU A 57 4.98 -24.60 15.01
N ASP A 58 4.54 -24.81 13.76
CA ASP A 58 5.43 -25.01 12.62
C ASP A 58 6.22 -23.74 12.30
N TYR A 59 5.56 -22.58 12.35
CA TYR A 59 6.25 -21.29 12.22
C TYR A 59 7.24 -21.04 13.35
N LEU A 60 6.85 -21.36 14.60
CA LEU A 60 7.77 -21.26 15.74
C LEU A 60 9.01 -22.15 15.54
N ASN A 61 8.82 -23.38 15.08
CA ASN A 61 9.91 -24.32 14.82
C ASN A 61 10.84 -23.84 13.71
N PHE A 62 10.28 -23.28 12.64
CA PHE A 62 11.09 -22.65 11.59
C PHE A 62 11.91 -21.48 12.15
N ILE A 63 11.29 -20.57 12.90
CA ILE A 63 11.98 -19.41 13.50
C ILE A 63 13.09 -19.87 14.45
N LYS A 64 12.83 -20.87 15.31
CA LYS A 64 13.85 -21.45 16.21
C LYS A 64 14.99 -22.12 15.45
N SER A 65 14.73 -22.76 14.31
CA SER A 65 15.80 -23.35 13.50
C SER A 65 16.73 -22.29 12.84
N CYS A 66 16.29 -21.03 12.82
CA CYS A 66 17.08 -19.88 12.43
C CYS A 66 17.83 -19.22 13.62
N GLU A 67 17.56 -19.63 14.86
CA GLU A 67 18.23 -19.11 16.06
C GLU A 67 19.70 -19.52 16.10
N VAL A 68 20.56 -18.57 16.48
CA VAL A 68 22.00 -18.79 16.67
C VAL A 68 22.42 -18.18 18.00
N GLU A 69 22.74 -19.05 18.95
CA GLU A 69 23.32 -18.67 20.23
C GLU A 69 24.85 -18.69 20.16
N ILE A 70 25.48 -17.60 20.58
CA ILE A 70 26.93 -17.49 20.74
C ILE A 70 27.21 -17.39 22.23
N ILE A 71 27.30 -18.55 22.88
CA ILE A 71 27.38 -18.70 24.36
C ILE A 71 28.50 -17.83 24.94
N GLU A 72 29.69 -17.86 24.33
CA GLU A 72 30.88 -17.12 24.76
C GLU A 72 30.69 -15.60 24.81
N LYS A 73 29.76 -15.08 24.01
CA LYS A 73 29.47 -13.65 23.89
C LYS A 73 28.15 -13.26 24.56
N ASP A 74 27.42 -14.22 25.13
CA ASP A 74 26.05 -14.02 25.62
C ASP A 74 25.18 -13.33 24.56
N HIS A 75 25.25 -13.80 23.31
CA HIS A 75 24.49 -13.28 22.19
C HIS A 75 23.47 -14.30 21.68
N LEU A 76 22.30 -13.81 21.29
CA LEU A 76 21.30 -14.56 20.53
C LEU A 76 20.84 -13.68 19.36
N GLY A 77 20.94 -14.21 18.14
CA GLY A 77 20.44 -13.58 16.94
C GLY A 77 19.95 -14.62 15.95
N PHE A 78 19.44 -14.19 14.81
CA PHE A 78 18.85 -15.09 13.81
C PHE A 78 19.53 -14.92 12.46
N LYS A 79 19.71 -16.05 11.75
CA LYS A 79 20.08 -16.09 10.32
C LYS A 79 18.81 -16.06 9.47
N PHE A 80 18.92 -15.66 8.21
CA PHE A 80 17.74 -15.47 7.35
C PHE A 80 16.98 -16.76 7.04
N SER A 81 17.66 -17.93 7.03
CA SER A 81 17.03 -19.24 6.83
C SER A 81 17.79 -20.35 7.58
N PRO A 82 17.18 -21.53 7.80
CA PRO A 82 17.77 -22.60 8.61
C PRO A 82 19.07 -23.15 8.02
N ASN A 83 19.21 -23.17 6.69
CA ASN A 83 20.37 -23.73 6.00
C ASN A 83 21.39 -22.66 5.57
N ALA A 84 21.17 -21.40 5.93
CA ALA A 84 22.09 -20.32 5.59
C ALA A 84 23.48 -20.53 6.22
N LEU A 85 24.52 -20.45 5.40
CA LEU A 85 25.92 -20.38 5.85
C LEU A 85 26.26 -19.03 6.50
N LYS A 86 25.45 -18.00 6.22
CA LYS A 86 25.66 -16.64 6.73
C LYS A 86 25.40 -16.59 8.23
N LYS A 87 26.20 -15.79 8.92
CA LYS A 87 26.05 -15.50 10.36
C LYS A 87 24.75 -14.74 10.63
N PRO A 88 24.22 -14.81 11.87
CA PRO A 88 23.06 -14.02 12.25
C PRO A 88 23.27 -12.53 12.02
N ASP A 89 22.20 -11.84 11.66
CA ASP A 89 22.19 -10.41 11.32
C ASP A 89 20.99 -9.69 11.96
N ILE A 90 21.04 -8.36 11.95
CA ILE A 90 20.02 -7.52 12.58
C ILE A 90 18.65 -7.65 11.89
N TRP A 91 18.61 -7.75 10.57
CA TRP A 91 17.34 -7.73 9.82
C TRP A 91 16.60 -9.04 10.01
N SER A 92 17.29 -10.16 9.87
CA SER A 92 16.78 -11.50 10.19
C SER A 92 16.29 -11.58 11.63
N SER A 93 17.04 -11.02 12.59
CA SER A 93 16.62 -10.99 13.99
C SER A 93 15.36 -10.15 14.22
N TYR A 94 15.24 -9.01 13.54
CA TYR A 94 14.01 -8.21 13.55
C TYR A 94 12.82 -9.01 12.99
N TYR A 95 12.97 -9.64 11.82
CA TYR A 95 11.90 -10.42 11.21
C TYR A 95 11.46 -11.60 12.08
N ALA A 96 12.40 -12.28 12.75
CA ALA A 96 12.07 -13.33 13.71
C ALA A 96 11.21 -12.78 14.87
N LEU A 97 11.66 -11.71 15.55
CA LEU A 97 10.96 -11.14 16.69
C LEU A 97 9.58 -10.60 16.31
N ALA A 98 9.49 -9.88 15.20
CA ALA A 98 8.23 -9.35 14.69
C ALA A 98 7.27 -10.48 14.28
N SER A 99 7.77 -11.57 13.71
CA SER A 99 6.95 -12.74 13.39
C SER A 99 6.42 -13.42 14.64
N LEU A 100 7.24 -13.57 15.69
CA LEU A 100 6.80 -14.10 16.99
C LEU A 100 5.72 -13.23 17.63
N GLU A 101 5.82 -11.90 17.49
CA GLU A 101 4.78 -10.96 17.94
C GLU A 101 3.49 -11.12 17.13
N LEU A 102 3.58 -11.22 15.81
CA LEU A 102 2.42 -11.41 14.92
C LEU A 102 1.73 -12.77 15.14
N LEU A 103 2.45 -13.77 15.64
CA LEU A 103 1.91 -15.06 16.07
C LEU A 103 1.31 -15.03 17.49
N GLY A 104 1.55 -13.96 18.26
CA GLY A 104 1.10 -13.83 19.65
C GLY A 104 1.89 -14.70 20.63
N ILE A 105 3.17 -15.00 20.32
CA ILE A 105 3.99 -15.98 21.07
C ILE A 105 5.33 -15.40 21.55
N LEU A 106 5.58 -14.11 21.28
CA LEU A 106 6.83 -13.46 21.63
C LEU A 106 7.14 -13.57 23.13
N ASN A 107 6.18 -13.29 24.01
CA ASN A 107 6.38 -13.35 25.46
C ASN A 107 6.74 -14.76 25.97
N GLU A 108 6.10 -15.80 25.39
CA GLU A 108 6.42 -17.21 25.68
C GLU A 108 7.85 -17.53 25.25
N TYR A 109 8.22 -17.12 24.04
CA TYR A 109 9.56 -17.29 23.50
C TYR A 109 10.61 -16.61 24.38
N LEU A 110 10.44 -15.32 24.71
CA LEU A 110 11.38 -14.53 25.52
C LEU A 110 11.57 -15.07 26.94
N SER A 111 10.58 -15.80 27.47
CA SER A 111 10.62 -16.40 28.81
C SER A 111 11.13 -17.84 28.83
N SER A 112 11.33 -18.46 27.66
CA SER A 112 11.55 -19.92 27.54
C SER A 112 12.85 -20.44 28.18
N LYS A 113 13.86 -19.58 28.38
CA LYS A 113 15.14 -19.92 29.04
C LYS A 113 15.29 -19.29 30.43
N GLY A 114 14.18 -18.83 31.02
CA GLY A 114 14.15 -18.12 32.31
C GLY A 114 14.09 -16.61 32.16
N ASN A 115 13.66 -15.93 33.25
CA ASN A 115 13.36 -14.50 33.25
C ASN A 115 14.54 -13.65 32.76
N GLY A 116 14.35 -13.01 31.60
CA GLY A 116 15.28 -12.02 31.05
C GLY A 116 16.54 -12.58 30.38
N VAL A 117 16.72 -13.90 30.30
CA VAL A 117 17.91 -14.51 29.67
C VAL A 117 17.95 -14.19 28.17
N ILE A 118 16.90 -14.54 27.43
CA ILE A 118 16.80 -14.30 25.99
C ILE A 118 16.79 -12.80 25.69
N VAL A 119 16.05 -12.01 26.48
CA VAL A 119 16.03 -10.55 26.36
C VAL A 119 17.44 -9.97 26.48
N ARG A 120 18.22 -10.40 27.48
CA ARG A 120 19.61 -9.97 27.66
C ARG A 120 20.48 -10.36 26.48
N GLN A 121 20.37 -11.60 26.01
CA GLN A 121 21.18 -12.13 24.91
C GLN A 121 20.90 -11.41 23.58
N ILE A 122 19.63 -11.17 23.26
CA ILE A 122 19.22 -10.40 22.09
C ILE A 122 19.71 -8.96 22.23
N LYS A 123 19.52 -8.33 23.39
CA LYS A 123 20.01 -6.97 23.63
C LYS A 123 21.52 -6.90 23.38
N ASN A 124 22.31 -7.79 23.97
CA ASN A 124 23.76 -7.83 23.78
C ASN A 124 24.14 -8.01 22.31
N PHE A 125 23.45 -8.91 21.60
CA PHE A 125 23.62 -9.10 20.16
C PHE A 125 23.36 -7.80 19.37
N LEU A 126 22.25 -7.10 19.63
CA LEU A 126 21.94 -5.82 18.96
C LEU A 126 23.00 -4.76 19.24
N TYR A 127 23.43 -4.61 20.49
CA TYR A 127 24.45 -3.61 20.86
C TYR A 127 25.86 -3.95 20.34
N ALA A 128 26.18 -5.23 20.12
CA ALA A 128 27.44 -5.62 19.50
C ALA A 128 27.57 -5.12 18.05
N HIS A 129 26.45 -4.79 17.38
CA HIS A 129 26.43 -4.21 16.04
C HIS A 129 26.54 -2.68 16.04
N LYS A 130 26.56 -2.04 17.21
CA LYS A 130 26.70 -0.59 17.31
C LYS A 130 28.07 -0.15 16.76
N LYS A 131 28.06 0.77 15.80
CA LYS A 131 29.26 1.40 15.25
C LYS A 131 29.02 2.89 15.08
N ASN A 132 29.83 3.71 15.76
CA ASN A 132 29.63 5.15 15.90
C ASN A 132 28.21 5.44 16.44
N ASN A 133 27.44 6.27 15.72
CA ASN A 133 26.08 6.65 16.07
C ASN A 133 25.00 5.75 15.43
N GLY A 134 25.39 4.70 14.69
CA GLY A 134 24.46 3.80 14.01
C GLY A 134 24.73 2.33 14.32
N PHE A 135 24.15 1.45 13.52
CA PHE A 135 24.30 0.00 13.63
C PHE A 135 24.66 -0.63 12.29
N LEU A 136 25.55 -1.61 12.32
CA LEU A 136 25.87 -2.45 11.18
C LEU A 136 24.78 -3.49 10.96
N HIS A 137 24.52 -3.85 9.70
CA HIS A 137 23.57 -4.89 9.35
C HIS A 137 23.99 -6.26 9.90
N CYS A 138 25.27 -6.62 9.77
CA CYS A 138 25.87 -7.82 10.36
C CYS A 138 27.33 -7.57 10.76
N LEU A 139 27.95 -8.53 11.45
CA LEU A 139 29.37 -8.48 11.85
C LEU A 139 30.33 -9.09 10.81
N ASP A 140 29.85 -9.37 9.60
CA ASP A 140 30.69 -9.86 8.53
C ASP A 140 31.44 -8.73 7.82
N LYS A 141 32.77 -8.84 7.76
CA LYS A 141 33.66 -7.86 7.13
C LYS A 141 33.56 -7.84 5.61
N SER A 142 33.06 -8.91 4.99
CA SER A 142 32.82 -8.97 3.54
C SER A 142 31.42 -8.53 3.11
N CYS A 143 30.55 -8.14 4.05
CA CYS A 143 29.17 -7.80 3.71
C CYS A 143 29.10 -6.45 2.97
N GLU A 144 28.60 -6.49 1.73
CA GLU A 144 28.43 -5.31 0.87
C GLU A 144 27.65 -4.18 1.54
N GLU A 145 26.51 -4.52 2.18
CA GLU A 145 25.70 -3.58 2.98
C GLU A 145 26.49 -2.92 4.12
N CYS A 146 27.44 -3.64 4.73
CA CYS A 146 28.24 -3.13 5.84
C CYS A 146 29.52 -2.40 5.38
N ASN A 147 29.97 -2.64 4.15
CA ASN A 147 31.15 -1.98 3.56
C ASN A 147 30.95 -0.48 3.40
N VAL A 148 29.70 -0.04 3.20
CA VAL A 148 29.32 1.38 3.06
C VAL A 148 29.12 2.06 4.43
N GLY A 149 29.19 1.29 5.53
CA GLY A 149 29.02 1.78 6.90
C GLY A 149 27.63 1.51 7.49
N PRO A 150 27.30 2.11 8.65
CA PRO A 150 25.99 1.94 9.28
C PRO A 150 24.85 2.43 8.40
N VAL A 151 23.82 1.60 8.22
CA VAL A 151 22.63 1.91 7.40
C VAL A 151 21.49 2.36 8.31
N VAL A 152 20.80 3.45 7.96
CA VAL A 152 19.69 4.00 8.77
C VAL A 152 18.54 2.99 8.90
N LYS A 153 18.27 2.18 7.87
CA LYS A 153 17.31 1.08 7.94
C LYS A 153 17.61 0.10 9.08
N THR A 154 18.88 -0.24 9.28
CA THR A 154 19.31 -1.10 10.38
C THR A 154 19.05 -0.45 11.74
N PHE A 155 19.29 0.87 11.87
CA PHE A 155 18.96 1.60 13.09
C PHE A 155 17.45 1.52 13.43
N TYR A 156 16.59 1.65 12.42
CA TYR A 156 15.14 1.49 12.57
C TYR A 156 14.78 0.08 13.06
N PHE A 157 15.33 -0.97 12.44
CA PHE A 157 15.10 -2.36 12.89
C PHE A 157 15.65 -2.67 14.28
N VAL A 158 16.78 -2.10 14.67
CA VAL A 158 17.28 -2.21 16.06
C VAL A 158 16.29 -1.56 17.03
N THR A 159 15.78 -0.37 16.70
CA THR A 159 14.83 0.35 17.55
C THR A 159 13.55 -0.44 17.76
N GLU A 160 12.97 -0.99 16.68
CA GLU A 160 11.81 -1.89 16.79
C GLU A 160 12.14 -3.18 17.55
N SER A 161 13.29 -3.80 17.30
CA SER A 161 13.69 -5.02 18.02
C SER A 161 13.82 -4.78 19.53
N LEU A 162 14.34 -3.62 19.94
CA LEU A 162 14.42 -3.23 21.35
C LEU A 162 13.02 -3.08 21.97
N LEU A 163 12.08 -2.46 21.26
CA LEU A 163 10.69 -2.34 21.70
C LEU A 163 10.02 -3.72 21.86
N LEU A 164 10.22 -4.62 20.88
CA LEU A 164 9.68 -5.98 20.90
C LEU A 164 10.16 -6.78 22.12
N ILE A 165 11.43 -6.61 22.54
CA ILE A 165 11.96 -7.26 23.75
C ILE A 165 11.66 -6.49 25.05
N GLY A 166 10.78 -5.50 25.02
CA GLY A 166 10.29 -4.77 26.19
C GLY A 166 11.23 -3.68 26.71
N ILE A 167 12.17 -3.19 25.89
CA ILE A 167 13.05 -2.08 26.27
C ILE A 167 12.43 -0.75 25.85
N ASP A 168 12.27 0.16 26.81
CA ASP A 168 11.83 1.53 26.53
C ASP A 168 12.94 2.33 25.81
N VAL A 169 12.79 2.47 24.49
CA VAL A 169 13.78 3.16 23.66
C VAL A 169 13.85 4.67 23.92
N ARG A 170 12.83 5.27 24.56
CA ARG A 170 12.81 6.70 24.88
C ARG A 170 13.90 7.07 25.88
N ALA A 171 14.35 6.12 26.71
CA ALA A 171 15.50 6.29 27.59
C ALA A 171 16.80 6.61 26.82
N PHE A 172 16.88 6.27 25.53
CA PHE A 172 18.04 6.56 24.67
C PHE A 172 17.84 7.77 23.75
N LYS A 173 16.79 8.58 23.97
CA LYS A 173 16.46 9.76 23.16
C LYS A 173 17.67 10.66 22.93
N GLU A 174 18.31 11.12 24.00
CA GLU A 174 19.45 12.04 23.89
C GLU A 174 20.68 11.40 23.22
N GLN A 175 20.87 10.09 23.38
CA GLN A 175 21.98 9.36 22.73
C GLN A 175 21.84 9.38 21.20
N PHE A 176 20.62 9.25 20.68
CA PHE A 176 20.38 9.12 19.24
C PHE A 176 19.83 10.39 18.58
N ARG A 177 19.47 11.43 19.35
CA ARG A 177 18.94 12.69 18.83
C ARG A 177 19.87 13.34 17.81
N SER A 178 21.17 13.37 18.05
CA SER A 178 22.15 13.94 17.11
C SER A 178 22.17 13.20 15.77
N TYR A 179 22.11 11.86 15.80
CA TYR A 179 22.06 11.00 14.62
C TYR A 179 20.79 11.21 13.79
N LEU A 180 19.65 11.38 14.47
CA LEU A 180 18.34 11.59 13.85
C LEU A 180 18.10 13.04 13.40
N LYS A 181 18.83 14.00 13.97
CA LYS A 181 18.76 15.42 13.58
C LYS A 181 19.38 15.69 12.21
N GLU A 182 20.44 14.96 11.85
CA GLU A 182 21.09 15.10 10.54
C GLU A 182 20.26 14.41 9.45
N ARG A 183 19.21 15.05 8.94
CA ARG A 183 18.35 14.49 7.88
C ARG A 183 18.78 15.03 6.52
N LYS A 184 19.63 14.25 5.83
CA LYS A 184 20.01 14.52 4.45
C LYS A 184 18.82 14.31 3.52
N LYS A 185 18.78 15.06 2.41
CA LYS A 185 17.77 14.93 1.37
C LYS A 185 18.11 13.77 0.42
N ASP A 186 18.09 12.57 0.96
CA ASP A 186 18.30 11.31 0.24
C ASP A 186 17.35 10.23 0.79
N SER A 187 17.39 9.01 0.24
CA SER A 187 16.51 7.91 0.65
C SER A 187 16.67 7.50 2.12
N SER A 188 17.79 7.84 2.77
CA SER A 188 18.01 7.54 4.20
C SER A 188 17.07 8.33 5.11
N ILE A 189 16.48 9.44 4.61
CA ILE A 189 15.53 10.27 5.36
C ILE A 189 14.31 9.46 5.80
N LEU A 190 13.89 8.44 5.01
CA LEU A 190 12.72 7.62 5.30
C LEU A 190 12.82 7.00 6.69
N TYR A 191 13.89 6.25 6.92
CA TYR A 191 14.10 5.54 8.16
C TYR A 191 14.44 6.47 9.34
N LYS A 192 14.99 7.67 9.08
CA LYS A 192 15.14 8.69 10.13
C LYS A 192 13.78 9.22 10.57
N LEU A 193 12.91 9.58 9.64
CA LEU A 193 11.56 10.07 9.92
C LEU A 193 10.70 9.02 10.63
N LEU A 194 10.79 7.76 10.21
CA LEU A 194 10.11 6.66 10.91
C LEU A 194 10.64 6.49 12.34
N SER A 195 11.96 6.57 12.53
CA SER A 195 12.57 6.39 13.86
C SER A 195 12.21 7.50 14.84
N LEU A 196 12.06 8.76 14.40
CA LEU A 196 11.77 9.89 15.28
C LEU A 196 10.52 9.67 16.15
N LYS A 197 9.50 8.98 15.60
CA LYS A 197 8.26 8.68 16.32
C LYS A 197 8.50 7.84 17.58
N PHE A 198 9.43 6.87 17.52
CA PHE A 198 9.75 6.01 18.67
C PHE A 198 10.45 6.76 19.81
N PHE A 199 11.09 7.89 19.53
CA PHE A 199 11.81 8.69 20.51
C PHE A 199 11.03 9.94 20.96
N GLU A 200 9.76 10.10 20.55
CA GLU A 200 8.94 11.29 20.80
C GLU A 200 9.67 12.57 20.32
N LEU A 201 10.19 12.50 19.10
CA LEU A 201 10.90 13.58 18.40
C LEU A 201 10.19 13.99 17.09
N ASP A 202 8.95 13.53 16.89
CA ASP A 202 8.14 13.81 15.71
C ASP A 202 7.82 15.31 15.54
N SER A 203 7.76 16.07 16.62
CA SER A 203 7.63 17.53 16.59
C SER A 203 8.86 18.26 16.02
N GLU A 204 10.01 17.59 15.87
CA GLU A 204 11.21 18.17 15.25
C GLU A 204 11.21 18.06 13.72
N VAL A 205 10.19 17.40 13.15
CA VAL A 205 10.06 17.26 11.70
C VAL A 205 9.55 18.56 11.10
N ARG A 206 10.24 19.03 10.05
CA ARG A 206 9.85 20.23 9.31
C ARG A 206 8.97 19.86 8.13
N ASP A 207 8.04 20.74 7.82
CA ASP A 207 7.16 20.66 6.65
C ASP A 207 7.95 20.37 5.34
N LYS A 208 9.07 21.07 5.13
CA LYS A 208 9.96 20.92 3.97
C LYS A 208 10.56 19.51 3.82
N GLU A 209 10.66 18.75 4.91
CA GLU A 209 11.18 17.37 4.89
C GLU A 209 10.12 16.39 4.38
N ILE A 210 8.86 16.63 4.71
CA ILE A 210 7.73 15.87 4.15
C ILE A 210 7.46 16.30 2.70
N GLN A 211 7.51 17.60 2.40
CA GLN A 211 7.43 18.12 1.02
C GLN A 211 8.49 17.53 0.10
N PHE A 212 9.70 17.29 0.60
CA PHE A 212 10.75 16.62 -0.15
C PHE A 212 10.32 15.22 -0.62
N LEU A 213 9.60 14.45 0.21
CA LEU A 213 9.12 13.12 -0.18
C LEU A 213 8.09 13.18 -1.32
N TYR A 214 7.23 14.20 -1.33
CA TYR A 214 6.25 14.38 -2.41
C TYR A 214 6.86 14.59 -3.79
N GLN A 215 8.08 15.14 -3.85
CA GLN A 215 8.77 15.36 -5.12
C GLN A 215 9.09 14.05 -5.84
N PHE A 216 9.03 12.91 -5.14
CA PHE A 216 9.27 11.59 -5.68
C PHE A 216 7.98 10.84 -6.07
N GLN A 217 6.80 11.48 -5.96
CA GLN A 217 5.57 10.89 -6.49
C GLN A 217 5.57 10.95 -8.02
N LYS A 218 5.39 9.79 -8.65
CA LYS A 218 5.44 9.59 -10.10
C LYS A 218 4.08 9.73 -10.73
N GLU A 219 4.02 9.71 -12.07
CA GLU A 219 2.77 9.88 -12.81
C GLU A 219 1.72 8.83 -12.44
N ASN A 220 2.15 7.56 -12.36
CA ASN A 220 1.33 6.42 -11.91
C ASN A 220 0.86 6.51 -10.45
N GLY A 221 1.32 7.52 -9.69
CA GLY A 221 0.87 7.82 -8.33
C GLY A 221 1.67 7.16 -7.20
N GLY A 222 2.54 6.20 -7.54
CA GLY A 222 3.51 5.62 -6.61
C GLY A 222 4.70 6.55 -6.39
N PHE A 223 5.61 6.17 -5.50
CA PHE A 223 6.84 6.89 -5.19
C PHE A 223 8.06 6.11 -5.64
N SER A 224 9.08 6.81 -6.14
CA SER A 224 10.40 6.22 -6.35
C SER A 224 11.51 7.28 -6.29
N PHE A 225 12.63 6.95 -5.66
CA PHE A 225 13.83 7.79 -5.64
C PHE A 225 14.70 7.64 -6.90
N PHE A 226 14.56 6.51 -7.61
CA PHE A 226 15.52 6.11 -8.65
C PHE A 226 14.86 5.82 -10.00
N TYR A 227 13.63 5.32 -9.99
CA TYR A 227 12.92 4.92 -11.21
C TYR A 227 12.04 6.02 -11.75
N GLU A 228 11.67 5.91 -13.03
CA GLU A 228 10.71 6.82 -13.67
C GLU A 228 9.30 6.59 -13.10
N ASP A 229 8.92 5.32 -12.93
CA ASP A 229 7.67 4.90 -12.31
C ASP A 229 7.82 4.68 -10.80
N GLY A 230 6.70 4.74 -10.09
CA GLY A 230 6.65 4.42 -8.67
C GLY A 230 6.95 2.94 -8.41
N ASP A 231 7.72 2.64 -7.36
CA ASP A 231 8.00 1.27 -6.92
C ASP A 231 7.30 0.95 -5.59
N ILE A 232 6.96 -0.31 -5.37
CA ILE A 232 6.11 -0.75 -4.25
C ILE A 232 6.79 -0.50 -2.90
N ASP A 233 8.10 -0.77 -2.77
CA ASP A 233 8.82 -0.62 -1.50
C ASP A 233 8.94 0.85 -1.09
N THR A 234 9.33 1.73 -2.02
CA THR A 234 9.41 3.17 -1.76
C THR A 234 8.03 3.74 -1.45
N THR A 235 7.00 3.35 -2.22
CA THR A 235 5.61 3.77 -1.98
C THR A 235 5.13 3.33 -0.60
N PHE A 236 5.47 2.11 -0.17
CA PHE A 236 5.14 1.59 1.15
C PHE A 236 5.71 2.48 2.26
N TRP A 237 7.01 2.75 2.23
CA TRP A 237 7.66 3.54 3.28
C TRP A 237 7.24 5.01 3.27
N VAL A 238 7.15 5.63 2.08
CA VAL A 238 6.72 7.03 1.97
C VAL A 238 5.28 7.18 2.46
N THR A 239 4.36 6.29 2.09
CA THR A 239 2.96 6.40 2.52
C THR A 239 2.82 6.27 4.04
N ASN A 240 3.57 5.37 4.68
CA ASN A 240 3.60 5.27 6.13
C ASN A 240 4.06 6.58 6.80
N ILE A 241 5.08 7.24 6.24
CA ILE A 241 5.56 8.54 6.74
C ILE A 241 4.49 9.62 6.54
N LEU A 242 3.88 9.71 5.36
CA LEU A 242 2.80 10.68 5.09
C LEU A 242 1.63 10.49 6.06
N HIS A 243 1.28 9.24 6.35
CA HIS A 243 0.25 8.92 7.34
C HIS A 243 0.64 9.37 8.76
N ILE A 244 1.86 9.02 9.20
CA ILE A 244 2.39 9.40 10.52
C ILE A 244 2.41 10.92 10.72
N TYR A 245 2.79 11.67 9.68
CA TYR A 245 2.95 13.13 9.72
C TYR A 245 1.78 13.87 9.05
N SER A 246 0.63 13.23 8.93
CA SER A 246 -0.58 13.82 8.33
C SER A 246 -1.12 15.02 9.11
N TRP A 247 -0.76 15.15 10.39
CA TRP A 247 -1.04 16.32 11.22
C TRP A 247 -0.21 17.56 10.83
N LEU A 248 0.93 17.36 10.16
CA LEU A 248 1.84 18.43 9.73
C LEU A 248 1.54 18.88 8.31
N ILE A 249 1.41 17.92 7.38
CA ILE A 249 1.06 18.17 5.97
C ILE A 249 0.01 17.18 5.52
N ASP A 250 -1.07 17.72 4.95
CA ASP A 250 -2.10 16.95 4.27
C ASP A 250 -1.54 16.24 3.02
N TYR A 251 -2.04 15.04 2.71
CA TYR A 251 -1.66 14.25 1.54
C TYR A 251 -2.89 13.76 0.78
N ASN A 252 -2.84 13.85 -0.56
CA ASN A 252 -3.87 13.30 -1.43
C ASN A 252 -3.68 11.78 -1.57
N PRO A 253 -4.59 10.95 -1.01
CA PRO A 253 -4.48 9.49 -1.11
C PRO A 253 -4.90 8.92 -2.47
N ALA A 254 -5.61 9.69 -3.31
CA ALA A 254 -6.24 9.16 -4.52
C ALA A 254 -5.23 8.67 -5.57
N ARG A 255 -4.09 9.37 -5.74
CA ARG A 255 -3.02 8.91 -6.63
C ARG A 255 -2.36 7.63 -6.13
N ILE A 256 -2.20 7.50 -4.82
CA ILE A 256 -1.66 6.28 -4.19
C ILE A 256 -2.63 5.12 -4.38
N TYR A 257 -3.94 5.39 -4.25
CA TYR A 257 -4.98 4.40 -4.54
C TYR A 257 -4.93 3.94 -6.01
N SER A 258 -4.83 4.87 -6.98
CA SER A 258 -4.69 4.50 -8.39
C SER A 258 -3.45 3.64 -8.65
N PHE A 259 -2.31 3.98 -8.04
CA PHE A 259 -1.11 3.14 -8.10
C PHE A 259 -1.37 1.72 -7.59
N ILE A 260 -2.01 1.59 -6.42
CA ILE A 260 -2.31 0.27 -5.84
C ILE A 260 -3.20 -0.55 -6.77
N THR A 261 -4.29 0.03 -7.25
CA THR A 261 -5.23 -0.68 -8.13
C THR A 261 -4.56 -1.11 -9.42
N GLU A 262 -3.79 -0.23 -10.06
CA GLU A 262 -3.07 -0.53 -11.30
C GLU A 262 -2.07 -1.68 -11.12
N ILE A 263 -1.28 -1.64 -10.05
CA ILE A 263 -0.25 -2.67 -9.79
C ILE A 263 -0.90 -4.01 -9.39
N LEU A 264 -1.96 -4.01 -8.58
CA LEU A 264 -2.67 -5.25 -8.25
C LEU A 264 -3.31 -5.89 -9.49
N ASP A 265 -3.91 -5.07 -10.36
CA ASP A 265 -4.42 -5.52 -11.65
C ASP A 265 -3.30 -6.17 -12.48
N TYR A 266 -2.13 -5.55 -12.56
CA TYR A 266 -0.99 -6.09 -13.28
C TYR A 266 -0.53 -7.44 -12.69
N ILE A 267 -0.28 -7.49 -11.38
CA ILE A 267 0.16 -8.70 -10.65
C ILE A 267 -0.82 -9.87 -10.87
N PHE A 268 -2.13 -9.61 -10.83
CA PHE A 268 -3.13 -10.68 -10.92
C PHE A 268 -3.59 -11.02 -12.35
N ARG A 269 -3.24 -10.19 -13.34
CA ARG A 269 -3.42 -10.50 -14.77
C ARG A 269 -2.40 -11.52 -15.27
N GLU A 270 -1.17 -11.49 -14.75
CA GLU A 270 -0.17 -12.49 -15.10
C GLU A 270 -0.53 -13.84 -14.48
N THR A 271 -0.72 -14.86 -15.33
CA THR A 271 -1.17 -16.20 -14.92
C THR A 271 -0.03 -17.14 -14.54
N THR A 272 1.22 -16.68 -14.59
CA THR A 272 2.41 -17.48 -14.22
C THR A 272 2.69 -17.40 -12.73
N GLY A 273 3.02 -18.56 -12.14
CA GLY A 273 2.90 -18.89 -10.72
C GLY A 273 3.37 -17.85 -9.70
N TRP A 274 2.64 -17.82 -8.57
CA TRP A 274 2.98 -16.99 -7.43
C TRP A 274 4.32 -17.38 -6.82
N ASN A 275 5.11 -16.36 -6.45
CA ASN A 275 6.38 -16.50 -5.77
C ASN A 275 6.46 -15.58 -4.54
N LEU A 276 7.47 -15.78 -3.69
CA LEU A 276 7.63 -15.04 -2.44
C LEU A 276 7.79 -13.51 -2.64
N THR A 277 8.24 -13.06 -3.82
CA THR A 277 8.27 -11.63 -4.15
C THR A 277 6.86 -11.08 -4.32
N ILE A 278 5.98 -11.79 -5.05
CA ILE A 278 4.58 -11.41 -5.21
C ILE A 278 3.85 -11.37 -3.86
N LEU A 279 4.10 -12.35 -2.98
CA LEU A 279 3.57 -12.35 -1.62
C LEU A 279 3.91 -11.04 -0.89
N ARG A 280 5.19 -10.63 -0.90
CA ARG A 280 5.64 -9.39 -0.28
C ARG A 280 4.97 -8.16 -0.91
N GLU A 281 4.97 -8.08 -2.23
CA GLU A 281 4.44 -6.94 -2.98
C GLU A 281 2.95 -6.75 -2.72
N VAL A 282 2.15 -7.81 -2.83
CA VAL A 282 0.71 -7.78 -2.52
C VAL A 282 0.48 -7.41 -1.07
N THR A 283 1.28 -7.94 -0.14
CA THR A 283 1.19 -7.57 1.28
C THR A 283 1.40 -6.07 1.49
N GLN A 284 2.46 -5.50 0.90
CA GLN A 284 2.74 -4.07 1.00
C GLN A 284 1.57 -3.24 0.45
N LEU A 285 1.04 -3.59 -0.72
CA LEU A 285 -0.09 -2.90 -1.35
C LEU A 285 -1.37 -2.96 -0.50
N VAL A 286 -1.68 -4.12 0.08
CA VAL A 286 -2.82 -4.30 1.01
C VAL A 286 -2.67 -3.42 2.25
N ILE A 287 -1.46 -3.35 2.82
CA ILE A 287 -1.20 -2.48 3.97
C ILE A 287 -1.35 -1.01 3.59
N ILE A 288 -0.75 -0.56 2.48
CA ILE A 288 -0.88 0.83 2.00
C ILE A 288 -2.35 1.17 1.81
N LEU A 289 -3.13 0.29 1.18
CA LEU A 289 -4.56 0.49 0.97
C LEU A 289 -5.29 0.67 2.30
N SER A 290 -5.03 -0.20 3.28
CA SER A 290 -5.64 -0.12 4.60
C SER A 290 -5.33 1.19 5.35
N ILE A 291 -4.16 1.79 5.10
CA ILE A 291 -3.73 3.06 5.70
C ILE A 291 -4.48 4.24 5.07
N ILE A 292 -4.61 4.25 3.75
CA ILE A 292 -5.15 5.40 3.01
C ILE A 292 -6.68 5.35 2.85
N TRP A 293 -7.30 4.17 3.00
CA TRP A 293 -8.69 3.91 2.58
C TRP A 293 -9.70 4.87 3.17
N ASN A 294 -9.71 5.06 4.50
CA ASN A 294 -10.71 5.90 5.15
C ASN A 294 -10.64 7.35 4.65
N ARG A 295 -9.41 7.91 4.60
CA ARG A 295 -9.20 9.27 4.09
C ARG A 295 -9.66 9.38 2.64
N PHE A 296 -9.25 8.41 1.81
CA PHE A 296 -9.60 8.36 0.40
C PHE A 296 -11.11 8.33 0.20
N ILE A 297 -11.80 7.43 0.88
CA ILE A 297 -13.22 7.21 0.63
C ILE A 297 -14.09 8.34 1.18
N GLU A 298 -13.73 8.92 2.33
CA GLU A 298 -14.41 10.09 2.90
C GLU A 298 -14.35 11.30 1.95
N GLU A 299 -13.19 11.57 1.34
CA GLU A 299 -13.02 12.66 0.37
C GLU A 299 -13.87 12.43 -0.89
N ILE A 300 -13.86 11.20 -1.39
CA ILE A 300 -14.61 10.79 -2.58
C ILE A 300 -16.11 10.86 -2.34
N GLU A 301 -16.60 10.30 -1.23
CA GLU A 301 -18.01 10.33 -0.83
C GLU A 301 -18.50 11.77 -0.69
N ARG A 302 -17.73 12.63 -0.01
CA ARG A 302 -18.08 14.05 0.15
C ARG A 302 -18.27 14.75 -1.18
N VAL A 303 -17.38 14.52 -2.15
CA VAL A 303 -17.50 15.15 -3.47
C VAL A 303 -18.64 14.55 -4.28
N ILE A 304 -18.80 13.23 -4.24
CA ILE A 304 -19.87 12.53 -4.96
C ILE A 304 -21.25 12.96 -4.45
N PHE A 305 -21.48 12.97 -3.14
CA PHE A 305 -22.79 13.32 -2.58
C PHE A 305 -23.12 14.78 -2.81
N LYS A 306 -22.14 15.67 -2.71
CA LYS A 306 -22.33 17.09 -3.07
C LYS A 306 -22.78 17.25 -4.53
N HIS A 307 -22.22 16.47 -5.46
CA HIS A 307 -22.64 16.53 -6.87
C HIS A 307 -24.03 15.94 -7.08
N LEU A 308 -24.33 14.79 -6.47
CA LEU A 308 -25.65 14.17 -6.52
C LEU A 308 -26.74 15.11 -6.02
N GLU A 309 -26.52 15.81 -4.91
CA GLU A 309 -27.45 16.82 -4.38
C GLU A 309 -27.77 17.93 -5.39
N THR A 310 -26.76 18.40 -6.14
CA THR A 310 -26.96 19.49 -7.11
C THR A 310 -27.55 19.05 -8.45
N SER A 311 -27.17 17.89 -8.98
CA SER A 311 -27.42 17.55 -10.38
C SER A 311 -28.06 16.18 -10.63
N ASN A 312 -28.28 15.34 -9.60
CA ASN A 312 -28.73 13.94 -9.72
C ASN A 312 -27.85 13.04 -10.63
N PHE A 313 -26.74 13.57 -11.16
CA PHE A 313 -25.75 12.85 -11.93
C PHE A 313 -24.34 13.24 -11.47
N ILE A 314 -23.39 12.33 -11.70
CA ILE A 314 -21.98 12.50 -11.39
C ILE A 314 -21.20 12.50 -12.69
N ASP A 315 -20.40 13.54 -12.92
CA ASP A 315 -19.40 13.50 -13.98
C ASP A 315 -18.15 12.75 -13.48
N LEU A 316 -18.01 11.51 -13.94
CA LEU A 316 -16.88 10.65 -13.61
C LEU A 316 -15.55 11.22 -14.09
N ASN A 317 -15.52 11.95 -15.21
CA ASN A 317 -14.29 12.60 -15.68
C ASN A 317 -13.90 13.75 -14.75
N LYS A 318 -14.89 14.46 -14.19
CA LYS A 318 -14.63 15.49 -13.19
C LYS A 318 -14.04 14.88 -11.91
N ILE A 319 -14.51 13.71 -11.47
CA ILE A 319 -13.91 13.00 -10.32
C ILE A 319 -12.46 12.61 -10.63
N LYS A 320 -12.22 11.96 -11.77
CA LYS A 320 -10.87 11.58 -12.21
C LYS A 320 -9.92 12.77 -12.17
N ASN A 321 -10.31 13.88 -12.80
CA ASN A 321 -9.48 15.08 -12.91
C ASN A 321 -9.31 15.81 -11.56
N THR A 322 -10.34 15.84 -10.71
CA THR A 322 -10.29 16.55 -9.43
C THR A 322 -9.36 15.85 -8.45
N PHE A 323 -9.41 14.52 -8.40
CA PHE A 323 -8.64 13.74 -7.43
C PHE A 323 -7.32 13.18 -7.99
N GLY A 324 -7.15 13.19 -9.31
CA GLY A 324 -6.02 12.52 -9.97
C GLY A 324 -6.17 11.01 -10.00
N ILE A 325 -7.40 10.49 -10.13
CA ILE A 325 -7.67 9.06 -10.23
C ILE A 325 -7.53 8.63 -11.69
N SER A 326 -6.43 7.94 -12.02
CA SER A 326 -6.21 7.33 -13.33
C SER A 326 -6.81 5.93 -13.43
N HIS A 327 -6.72 5.16 -12.34
CA HIS A 327 -7.15 3.76 -12.23
C HIS A 327 -8.07 3.54 -11.01
N GLY A 328 -8.97 2.54 -11.10
CA GLY A 328 -9.83 2.10 -9.98
C GLY A 328 -11.19 2.80 -9.85
N LEU A 329 -11.62 3.59 -10.84
CA LEU A 329 -12.91 4.29 -10.78
C LEU A 329 -14.12 3.32 -10.68
N GLU A 330 -14.06 2.20 -11.38
CA GLU A 330 -15.07 1.14 -11.32
C GLU A 330 -15.23 0.58 -9.90
N GLU A 331 -14.14 0.44 -9.16
CA GLU A 331 -14.17 -0.03 -7.77
C GLU A 331 -14.86 0.97 -6.84
N ILE A 332 -14.61 2.27 -7.03
CA ILE A 332 -15.28 3.34 -6.27
C ILE A 332 -16.80 3.27 -6.49
N VAL A 333 -17.23 3.14 -7.75
CA VAL A 333 -18.65 3.02 -8.09
C VAL A 333 -19.26 1.77 -7.45
N LEU A 334 -18.54 0.64 -7.50
CA LEU A 334 -18.98 -0.60 -6.88
C LEU A 334 -19.09 -0.48 -5.36
N TYR A 335 -18.09 0.12 -4.69
CA TYR A 335 -18.13 0.41 -3.27
C TYR A 335 -19.35 1.25 -2.88
N ILE A 336 -19.66 2.32 -3.62
CA ILE A 336 -20.81 3.17 -3.32
C ILE A 336 -22.12 2.39 -3.48
N ASN A 337 -22.26 1.64 -4.57
CA ASN A 337 -23.45 0.82 -4.82
C ASN A 337 -23.66 -0.28 -3.76
N LEU A 338 -22.58 -0.76 -3.14
CA LEU A 338 -22.67 -1.76 -2.07
C LEU A 338 -23.02 -1.15 -0.70
N ASN A 339 -22.68 0.11 -0.45
CA ASN A 339 -22.85 0.76 0.86
C ASN A 339 -24.07 1.67 0.97
N TYR A 340 -24.55 2.19 -0.15
CA TYR A 340 -25.59 3.22 -0.16
C TYR A 340 -26.87 2.69 -0.82
N THR A 341 -28.01 3.25 -0.40
CA THR A 341 -29.34 2.82 -0.87
C THR A 341 -29.67 3.29 -2.28
N PHE A 342 -28.90 4.23 -2.82
CA PHE A 342 -29.01 4.65 -4.21
C PHE A 342 -27.97 3.93 -5.05
N THR A 343 -28.32 3.65 -6.30
CA THR A 343 -27.45 2.96 -7.24
C THR A 343 -26.90 3.96 -8.26
N LEU A 344 -25.59 4.12 -8.28
CA LEU A 344 -24.86 4.74 -9.37
C LEU A 344 -24.84 3.78 -10.57
N LYS A 345 -25.54 4.14 -11.63
CA LYS A 345 -25.44 3.49 -12.93
C LYS A 345 -24.43 4.26 -13.78
N LYS A 346 -23.37 3.59 -14.24
CA LYS A 346 -22.49 4.16 -15.27
C LYS A 346 -23.30 4.22 -16.57
N VAL A 347 -23.57 5.42 -17.04
CA VAL A 347 -24.29 5.66 -18.29
C VAL A 347 -23.27 5.88 -19.40
N ASP A 348 -23.20 4.95 -20.35
CA ASP A 348 -22.55 5.22 -21.63
C ASP A 348 -23.51 6.05 -22.48
N LYS A 349 -23.20 7.35 -22.59
CA LYS A 349 -24.02 8.30 -23.36
C LYS A 349 -24.16 7.87 -24.81
N THR A 350 -23.16 7.23 -25.40
CA THR A 350 -23.20 6.77 -26.80
C THR A 350 -24.12 5.57 -26.93
N LEU A 351 -24.04 4.61 -26.00
CA LEU A 351 -24.92 3.44 -25.99
C LEU A 351 -26.39 3.84 -25.75
N GLU A 352 -26.66 4.68 -24.75
CA GLU A 352 -28.02 5.15 -24.46
C GLU A 352 -28.56 6.01 -25.60
N PHE A 353 -27.72 6.83 -26.23
CA PHE A 353 -28.10 7.58 -27.42
C PHE A 353 -28.45 6.64 -28.59
N ASN A 354 -27.63 5.62 -28.84
CA ASN A 354 -27.91 4.62 -29.89
C ASN A 354 -29.20 3.84 -29.60
N GLN A 355 -29.47 3.47 -28.34
CA GLN A 355 -30.72 2.82 -27.93
C GLN A 355 -31.92 3.76 -28.08
N TYR A 356 -31.78 5.04 -27.74
CA TYR A 356 -32.79 6.05 -27.99
C TYR A 356 -33.11 6.17 -29.48
N LEU A 357 -32.07 6.20 -30.34
CA LEU A 357 -32.22 6.25 -31.79
C LEU A 357 -32.95 5.04 -32.38
N LEU A 358 -32.83 3.85 -31.77
CA LEU A 358 -33.56 2.65 -32.21
C LEU A 358 -35.08 2.76 -32.04
N ASN A 359 -35.54 3.60 -31.11
CA ASN A 359 -36.97 3.82 -30.83
C ASN A 359 -37.58 4.96 -31.66
N LEU A 360 -36.81 5.58 -32.56
CA LEU A 360 -37.25 6.68 -33.40
C LEU A 360 -37.61 6.23 -34.80
N THR A 361 -38.48 7.00 -35.46
CA THR A 361 -38.71 6.87 -36.89
C THR A 361 -37.44 7.22 -37.67
N GLN A 362 -37.28 6.67 -38.88
CA GLN A 362 -36.06 6.81 -39.68
C GLN A 362 -35.69 8.28 -39.90
N GLY A 363 -36.69 9.15 -40.10
CA GLY A 363 -36.47 10.57 -40.26
C GLY A 363 -35.95 11.28 -38.99
N LYS A 364 -36.54 10.98 -37.83
CA LYS A 364 -36.08 11.50 -36.54
C LYS A 364 -34.69 10.99 -36.18
N LYS A 365 -34.39 9.74 -36.52
CA LYS A 365 -33.07 9.12 -36.29
C LYS A 365 -31.96 9.88 -37.00
N VAL A 366 -32.15 10.22 -38.28
CA VAL A 366 -31.17 10.96 -39.08
C VAL A 366 -30.90 12.35 -38.51
N ILE A 367 -31.95 13.11 -38.16
CA ILE A 367 -31.76 14.46 -37.59
C ILE A 367 -31.08 14.41 -36.24
N ILE A 368 -31.53 13.53 -35.35
CA ILE A 368 -30.99 13.51 -34.00
C ILE A 368 -29.54 13.02 -34.00
N GLN A 369 -29.18 12.06 -34.86
CA GLN A 369 -27.79 11.66 -35.08
C GLN A 369 -26.93 12.84 -35.58
N GLU A 370 -27.39 13.57 -36.59
CA GLU A 370 -26.65 14.74 -37.11
C GLU A 370 -26.46 15.81 -36.02
N ILE A 371 -27.48 16.08 -35.19
CA ILE A 371 -27.36 17.02 -34.06
C ILE A 371 -26.31 16.52 -33.07
N TYR A 372 -26.32 15.24 -32.72
CA TYR A 372 -25.35 14.65 -31.79
C TYR A 372 -23.93 14.72 -32.34
N ASP A 373 -23.73 14.37 -33.60
CA ASP A 373 -22.42 14.42 -34.28
C ASP A 373 -21.89 15.86 -34.39
N GLN A 374 -22.78 16.84 -34.61
CA GLN A 374 -22.41 18.25 -34.62
C GLN A 374 -22.05 18.75 -33.22
N LEU A 375 -22.80 18.35 -32.19
CA LEU A 375 -22.53 18.71 -30.79
C LEU A 375 -21.27 18.05 -30.24
N SER A 376 -20.90 16.86 -30.73
CA SER A 376 -19.65 16.19 -30.34
C SER A 376 -18.41 16.88 -30.92
N ASN A 377 -18.55 17.58 -32.05
CA ASN A 377 -17.44 18.18 -32.78
C ASN A 377 -17.39 19.71 -32.71
N ASN A 378 -18.50 20.37 -32.34
CA ASN A 378 -18.61 21.83 -32.35
C ASN A 378 -19.24 22.34 -31.05
N SER A 379 -18.75 23.47 -30.55
CA SER A 379 -19.28 24.15 -29.36
C SER A 379 -20.61 24.87 -29.62
N ILE A 380 -20.96 25.15 -30.87
CA ILE A 380 -22.20 25.78 -31.30
C ILE A 380 -22.72 25.05 -32.54
N VAL A 381 -24.00 24.70 -32.54
CA VAL A 381 -24.65 23.95 -33.62
C VAL A 381 -25.84 24.72 -34.17
N SER A 382 -25.86 24.93 -35.49
CA SER A 382 -26.97 25.59 -36.19
C SER A 382 -28.08 24.59 -36.51
N LEU A 383 -29.10 24.56 -35.65
CA LEU A 383 -30.28 23.70 -35.87
C LEU A 383 -30.97 24.03 -37.21
N SER A 384 -30.99 25.30 -37.63
CA SER A 384 -31.58 25.73 -38.90
C SER A 384 -30.93 25.06 -40.12
N ASP A 385 -29.62 24.85 -40.11
CA ASP A 385 -28.91 24.26 -41.25
C ASP A 385 -29.10 22.74 -41.29
N ILE A 386 -29.12 22.10 -40.12
CA ILE A 386 -29.47 20.68 -39.97
C ILE A 386 -30.90 20.43 -40.49
N PHE A 387 -31.86 21.30 -40.12
CA PHE A 387 -33.24 21.18 -40.60
C PHE A 387 -33.41 21.42 -42.10
N LYS A 388 -32.66 22.38 -42.67
CA LYS A 388 -32.66 22.63 -44.13
C LYS A 388 -32.16 21.40 -44.89
N LYS A 389 -31.04 20.81 -44.47
CA LYS A 389 -30.50 19.58 -45.06
C LYS A 389 -31.52 18.44 -44.98
N TYR A 390 -32.11 18.23 -43.81
CA TYR A 390 -33.10 17.16 -43.64
C TYR A 390 -34.32 17.31 -44.56
N ARG A 391 -34.90 18.52 -44.66
CA ARG A 391 -36.04 18.78 -45.57
C ARG A 391 -35.70 18.56 -47.05
N GLY A 392 -34.43 18.77 -47.43
CA GLY A 392 -33.94 18.52 -48.79
C GLY A 392 -33.74 17.04 -49.12
N SER A 393 -33.58 16.17 -48.12
CA SER A 393 -33.27 14.74 -48.31
C SER A 393 -34.42 13.79 -47.93
N TYR A 394 -35.34 14.22 -47.06
CA TYR A 394 -36.44 13.39 -46.55
C TYR A 394 -37.77 14.16 -46.64
N HIS A 395 -38.53 13.93 -47.71
CA HIS A 395 -39.75 14.69 -48.00
C HIS A 395 -41.03 14.18 -47.31
N GLN A 396 -40.97 13.13 -46.46
CA GLN A 396 -42.19 12.42 -46.03
C GLN A 396 -42.48 12.36 -44.52
N GLU A 397 -41.59 12.82 -43.63
CA GLU A 397 -41.88 12.84 -42.18
C GLU A 397 -42.01 14.28 -41.65
N THR A 398 -43.19 14.64 -41.13
CA THR A 398 -43.38 15.89 -40.40
C THR A 398 -42.79 15.76 -39.00
N LEU A 399 -41.61 16.35 -38.77
CA LEU A 399 -41.08 16.47 -37.41
C LEU A 399 -41.86 17.51 -36.62
N LYS A 400 -42.63 17.05 -35.63
CA LYS A 400 -42.94 17.84 -34.44
C LYS A 400 -41.94 17.47 -33.35
N LEU A 401 -41.05 18.40 -33.01
CA LEU A 401 -40.32 18.37 -31.75
C LEU A 401 -41.25 18.94 -30.67
N ARG A 402 -41.36 18.25 -29.53
CA ARG A 402 -41.93 18.80 -28.31
C ARG A 402 -40.81 19.25 -27.41
#